data_AF-A0A9D9QFW6-F1
#
_entry.id   AF-A0A9D9QFW6-F1
#
_cell.length_a   1.000
_cell.length_b   1.000
_cell.length_c   1.000
_cell.angle_alpha   90.00
_cell.angle_beta   90.00
_cell.angle_gamma   90.00
#
_symmetry.space_group_name_H-M   'P 1'
#
loop_
_entity.id
_entity.type
_entity.pdbx_description
1 polymer ?
#
loop_
_entity_poly.entity_id
_entity_poly.type
_entity_poly.pdbx_seq_one_letter_code
_entity_poly.pdbx_strand_id
1 'polypeptide(L)'
;MDKDHGTSDEQSWRLTRAAVDVLLARPELAATALATLDRWDSVAPPDSAALRAAWRDALIRRDFAPVLARNDRGQQLRQASPLARVLPQAQRLAIIRACKGRSSNT
;
A
#
# COMPACT_ATOMS: atom_id res chain seq x y z
N MET A 1 0.50 16.06 -24.69
CA MET A 1 1.14 16.05 -23.37
C MET A 1 0.33 15.13 -22.48
N ASP A 2 0.54 13.83 -22.68
CA ASP A 2 -0.12 12.77 -21.92
C ASP A 2 0.46 12.79 -20.51
N LYS A 3 -0.38 13.23 -19.56
CA LYS A 3 -0.04 13.29 -18.14
C LYS A 3 0.21 11.86 -17.68
N ASP A 4 1.49 11.53 -17.52
CA ASP A 4 1.96 10.26 -16.96
C ASP A 4 1.12 9.91 -15.73
N HIS A 5 0.43 8.79 -15.86
CA HIS A 5 -0.66 8.36 -15.01
C HIS A 5 -0.20 8.16 -13.57
N GLY A 6 -0.42 9.18 -12.74
CA GLY A 6 -0.52 9.00 -11.30
C GLY A 6 -1.50 7.85 -11.03
N THR A 7 -1.04 6.86 -10.28
CA THR A 7 -1.87 5.71 -9.86
C THR A 7 -3.14 6.28 -9.23
N SER A 8 -4.30 6.00 -9.81
CA SER A 8 -5.59 6.49 -9.28
C SER A 8 -5.75 6.07 -7.82
N ASP A 9 -6.42 6.88 -6.99
CA ASP A 9 -6.65 6.53 -5.58
C ASP A 9 -7.31 5.16 -5.42
N GLU A 10 -8.27 4.83 -6.29
CA GLU A 10 -8.93 3.53 -6.33
C GLU A 10 -7.95 2.38 -6.62
N GLN A 11 -6.99 2.60 -7.51
CA GLN A 11 -5.95 1.62 -7.82
C GLN A 11 -5.02 1.42 -6.61
N SER A 12 -4.63 2.50 -5.95
CA SER A 12 -3.83 2.46 -4.72
C SER A 12 -4.56 1.75 -3.58
N TRP A 13 -5.87 1.99 -3.46
CA TRP A 13 -6.73 1.32 -2.48
C TRP A 13 -6.83 -0.18 -2.74
N ARG A 14 -7.06 -0.61 -3.99
CA ARG A 14 -7.12 -2.04 -4.34
C ARG A 14 -5.80 -2.77 -4.13
N LEU A 15 -4.68 -2.14 -4.48
CA LEU A 15 -3.35 -2.70 -4.22
C LEU A 15 -3.11 -2.85 -2.71
N THR A 16 -3.46 -1.83 -1.94
CA THR A 16 -3.32 -1.88 -0.47
C THR A 16 -4.21 -2.95 0.14
N ARG A 17 -5.47 -3.05 -0.30
CA ARG A 17 -6.40 -4.07 0.17
C ARG A 17 -5.91 -5.48 -0.11
N ALA A 18 -5.49 -5.77 -1.33
CA ALA A 18 -4.97 -7.08 -1.69
C ALA A 18 -3.71 -7.44 -0.87
N ALA A 19 -2.84 -6.47 -0.61
CA ALA A 19 -1.67 -6.71 0.22
C ALA A 19 -2.03 -6.99 1.69
N VAL A 20 -3.03 -6.29 2.23
CA VAL A 20 -3.58 -6.55 3.57
C VAL A 20 -4.18 -7.96 3.65
N ASP A 21 -4.96 -8.38 2.65
CA ASP A 21 -5.56 -9.71 2.61
C ASP A 21 -4.45 -10.80 2.59
N VAL A 22 -3.36 -10.58 1.85
CA VAL A 22 -2.18 -11.46 1.87
C VAL A 22 -1.51 -11.50 3.23
N LEU A 23 -1.32 -10.36 3.91
CA LEU A 23 -0.72 -10.31 5.25
C LEU A 23 -1.58 -10.99 6.32
N LEU A 24 -2.91 -10.88 6.20
CA LEU A 24 -3.84 -11.55 7.11
C LEU A 24 -3.79 -13.07 6.93
N ALA A 25 -3.64 -13.54 5.69
CA ALA A 25 -3.50 -14.96 5.35
C ALA A 25 -2.09 -15.52 5.64
N ARG A 26 -1.06 -14.68 5.57
CA ARG A 26 0.36 -15.04 5.67
C ARG A 26 1.08 -14.10 6.65
N PRO A 27 0.93 -14.31 7.96
CA PRO A 27 1.49 -13.42 8.98
C PRO A 27 3.02 -13.37 8.95
N GLU A 28 3.70 -14.37 8.39
CA GLU A 28 5.15 -14.37 8.22
C GLU A 28 5.65 -13.22 7.31
N LEU A 29 4.80 -12.74 6.41
CA LEU A 29 5.12 -11.62 5.53
C LEU A 29 5.11 -10.26 6.26
N ALA A 30 4.50 -10.18 7.46
CA ALA A 30 4.54 -8.98 8.27
C ALA A 30 5.96 -8.64 8.72
N ALA A 31 6.81 -9.64 8.99
CA ALA A 31 8.21 -9.43 9.32
C ALA A 31 8.98 -8.77 8.17
N THR A 32 8.74 -9.21 6.92
CA THR A 32 9.32 -8.60 5.72
C THR A 32 8.86 -7.15 5.52
N ALA A 33 7.58 -6.88 5.80
CA ALA A 33 7.02 -5.54 5.72
C ALA A 33 7.65 -4.60 6.77
N LEU A 34 7.82 -5.08 8.01
CA LEU A 34 8.49 -4.35 9.09
C LEU A 34 9.96 -4.07 8.76
N ALA A 35 10.71 -5.08 8.29
CA ALA A 35 12.10 -4.88 7.88
C ALA A 35 12.26 -3.87 6.73
N THR A 36 11.26 -3.79 5.84
CA THR A 36 11.21 -2.77 4.79
C THR A 36 11.02 -1.38 5.37
N LEU A 37 10.11 -1.22 6.35
CA LEU A 37 9.90 0.04 7.05
C LEU A 37 11.15 0.48 7.83
N ASP A 38 11.85 -0.46 8.46
CA ASP A 38 13.11 -0.17 9.19
C ASP A 38 14.20 0.34 8.25
N ARG A 39 14.35 -0.28 7.07
CA ARG A 39 15.27 0.23 6.05
C ARG A 39 14.87 1.62 5.54
N TRP A 40 13.57 1.93 5.48
CA TRP A 40 13.12 3.24 5.03
C TRP A 40 13.40 4.31 6.09
N ASP A 41 13.30 4.01 7.37
CA ASP A 41 13.63 4.97 8.41
C ASP A 41 15.10 5.40 8.40
N SER A 42 16.01 4.59 7.87
CA SER A 42 17.41 4.99 7.77
C SER A 42 17.72 5.93 6.58
N VAL A 43 16.78 6.12 5.64
CA VAL A 43 17.03 6.88 4.39
C VAL A 43 15.93 7.89 4.04
N ALA A 44 14.74 7.75 4.61
CA ALA A 44 13.58 8.53 4.19
C ALA A 44 13.43 9.83 4.98
N PRO A 45 12.82 10.87 4.36
CA PRO A 45 12.56 12.15 5.02
C PRO A 45 11.71 11.99 6.30
N PRO A 46 11.93 12.88 7.29
CA PRO A 46 11.20 12.89 8.56
C PRO A 46 9.70 13.15 8.36
N ASP A 47 9.31 13.88 7.31
CA ASP A 47 7.90 14.24 7.02
C ASP A 47 6.99 13.02 6.81
N SER A 48 7.56 11.88 6.42
CA SER A 48 6.82 10.63 6.22
C SER A 48 6.95 9.65 7.39
N ALA A 49 7.66 10.01 8.46
CA ALA A 49 7.88 9.15 9.62
C ALA A 49 6.57 8.80 10.35
N ALA A 50 5.65 9.77 10.50
CA ALA A 50 4.35 9.54 11.12
C ALA A 50 3.47 8.55 10.32
N LEU A 51 3.60 8.51 8.99
CA LEU A 51 2.89 7.56 8.15
C LEU A 51 3.49 6.16 8.27
N ARG A 52 4.82 6.05 8.34
CA ARG A 52 5.53 4.77 8.56
C ARG A 52 5.26 4.20 9.94
N ALA A 53 5.21 5.04 10.98
CA ALA A 53 4.82 4.64 12.33
C ALA A 53 3.41 4.06 12.36
N ALA A 54 2.44 4.74 11.75
CA ALA A 54 1.07 4.22 11.64
C ALA A 54 0.99 2.88 10.89
N TRP A 55 1.85 2.67 9.89
CA TRP A 55 1.97 1.36 9.22
C TRP A 55 2.57 0.28 10.10
N ARG A 56 3.60 0.60 10.90
CA ARG A 56 4.14 -0.35 11.89
C ARG A 56 3.08 -0.74 12.91
N ASP A 57 2.33 0.24 13.43
CA ASP A 57 1.26 -0.01 14.38
C ASP A 57 0.19 -0.92 13.77
N ALA A 58 -0.20 -0.68 12.52
CA ALA A 58 -1.16 -1.52 11.81
C ALA A 58 -0.65 -2.97 11.64
N LEU A 59 0.65 -3.15 11.33
CA LEU A 59 1.28 -4.47 11.19
C LEU A 59 1.37 -5.21 12.53
N ILE A 60 1.79 -4.52 13.60
CA ILE A 60 1.95 -5.08 14.94
C ILE A 60 0.58 -5.47 15.52
N ARG A 61 -0.40 -4.56 15.41
CA ARG A 61 -1.75 -4.76 15.93
C ARG A 61 -2.62 -5.65 15.03
N ARG A 62 -2.16 -5.91 13.80
CA ARG A 62 -2.93 -6.55 12.71
C ARG A 62 -4.24 -5.83 12.42
N ASP A 63 -4.29 -4.52 12.69
CA ASP A 63 -5.44 -3.65 12.46
C ASP A 63 -5.17 -2.73 11.27
N PHE A 64 -5.77 -3.07 10.15
CA PHE A 64 -5.61 -2.35 8.89
C PHE A 64 -6.81 -1.45 8.56
N ALA A 65 -7.77 -1.27 9.49
CA ALA A 65 -8.89 -0.37 9.26
C ALA A 65 -8.45 1.07 8.92
N PRO A 66 -7.43 1.66 9.58
CA PRO A 66 -6.97 3.02 9.26
C PRO A 66 -6.36 3.16 7.86
N VAL A 67 -5.63 2.14 7.39
CA VAL A 67 -4.96 2.17 6.07
C VAL A 67 -5.93 1.92 4.92
N LEU A 68 -7.04 1.21 5.20
CA LEU A 68 -8.12 0.95 4.24
C LEU A 68 -9.22 2.02 4.25
N ALA A 69 -9.15 2.98 5.17
CA ALA A 69 -10.13 4.06 5.27
C ALA A 69 -10.19 4.91 3.99
N ARG A 70 -11.40 5.19 3.50
CA ARG A 70 -11.64 6.03 2.33
C ARG A 70 -11.77 7.51 2.73
N ASN A 71 -10.75 8.00 3.42
CA ASN A 71 -10.60 9.40 3.81
C ASN A 71 -9.17 9.88 3.49
N ASP A 72 -8.93 11.18 3.63
CA ASP A 72 -7.64 11.81 3.30
C ASP A 72 -6.48 11.17 4.07
N ARG A 73 -6.71 10.83 5.35
CA ARG A 73 -5.70 10.16 6.18
C ARG A 73 -5.36 8.77 5.64
N GLY A 74 -6.35 7.98 5.26
CA GLY A 74 -6.17 6.68 4.63
C GLY A 74 -5.49 6.79 3.27
N GLN A 75 -5.81 7.82 2.48
CA GLN A 75 -5.12 8.09 1.22
C GLN A 75 -3.63 8.38 1.44
N GLN A 76 -3.28 9.26 2.39
CA GLN A 76 -1.89 9.53 2.75
C GLN A 76 -1.15 8.25 3.17
N LEU A 77 -1.79 7.40 3.99
CA LEU A 77 -1.22 6.12 4.39
C LEU A 77 -0.99 5.21 3.19
N ARG A 78 -1.92 5.14 2.23
CA ARG A 78 -1.75 4.34 1.01
C ARG A 78 -0.61 4.85 0.12
N GLN A 79 -0.43 6.16 0.01
CA GLN A 79 0.70 6.75 -0.74
C GLN A 79 2.06 6.42 -0.10
N ALA A 80 2.09 6.26 1.22
CA ALA A 80 3.27 5.84 1.98
C ALA A 80 3.33 4.32 2.24
N SER A 81 2.61 3.51 1.46
CA SER A 81 2.48 2.08 1.73
C SER A 81 3.78 1.30 1.46
N PRO A 82 4.32 0.57 2.47
CA PRO A 82 5.42 -0.38 2.25
C PRO A 82 4.93 -1.65 1.53
N LEU A 83 3.62 -1.87 1.47
CA LEU A 83 3.02 -3.13 1.05
C LEU A 83 3.08 -3.38 -0.45
N ALA A 84 3.30 -2.33 -1.24
CA ALA A 84 3.59 -2.46 -2.67
C ALA A 84 4.89 -3.26 -2.94
N ARG A 85 5.74 -3.48 -1.93
CA ARG A 85 6.92 -4.35 -2.03
C ARG A 85 6.65 -5.80 -1.59
N VAL A 86 5.61 -6.02 -0.78
CA VAL A 86 5.22 -7.34 -0.25
C VAL A 86 4.48 -8.16 -1.32
N LEU A 87 3.65 -7.52 -2.14
CA LEU A 87 2.99 -8.20 -3.26
C LEU A 87 4.00 -8.57 -4.36
N PRO A 88 4.06 -9.85 -4.80
CA PRO A 88 4.83 -10.25 -5.97
C PRO A 88 4.49 -9.38 -7.17
N GLN A 89 5.48 -9.09 -8.01
CA GLN A 89 5.30 -8.24 -9.19
C GLN A 89 4.13 -8.71 -10.08
N ALA A 90 3.98 -10.02 -10.27
CA ALA A 90 2.88 -10.59 -11.05
C ALA A 90 1.49 -10.23 -10.48
N GLN A 91 1.31 -10.32 -9.16
CA GLN A 91 0.04 -9.95 -8.51
C GLN A 91 -0.24 -8.45 -8.60
N ARG A 92 0.78 -7.61 -8.43
CA ARG A 92 0.64 -6.15 -8.61
C ARG A 92 0.20 -5.82 -10.04
N LEU A 93 0.85 -6.42 -11.05
CA LEU A 93 0.51 -6.21 -12.45
C LEU A 93 -0.90 -6.69 -12.79
N ALA A 94 -1.35 -7.81 -12.22
CA ALA A 94 -2.72 -8.30 -12.40
C ALA A 94 -3.77 -7.29 -11.90
N ILE A 95 -3.58 -6.73 -10.70
CA ILE A 95 -4.47 -5.71 -10.12
C ILE A 95 -4.45 -4.43 -10.96
N ILE A 96 -3.26 -3.98 -11.38
CA ILE A 96 -3.10 -2.80 -12.24
C ILE A 96 -3.86 -2.98 -13.57
N ARG A 97 -3.74 -4.14 -14.22
CA ARG A 97 -4.48 -4.46 -15.46
C ARG A 97 -5.99 -4.46 -15.23
N ALA A 98 -6.46 -5.04 -14.12
CA ALA A 98 -7.88 -5.05 -13.75
C ALA A 98 -8.46 -3.65 -13.46
N CYS A 99 -7.63 -2.68 -13.10
CA CYS A 99 -8.03 -1.27 -13.01
C CYS A 99 -8.09 -0.61 -14.39
N LYS A 100 -7.08 -0.82 -15.25
CA LYS A 100 -7.03 -0.25 -16.61
C LYS A 100 -8.18 -0.73 -17.50
N GLY A 101 -8.54 -2.01 -17.42
CA GLY A 101 -9.62 -2.60 -18.23
C GLY A 101 -11.04 -2.06 -17.91
N ARG A 102 -11.20 -1.28 -16.83
CA ARG A 102 -12.47 -0.61 -16.47
C ARG A 102 -12.55 0.84 -16.95
N SER A 103 -11.45 1.40 -17.47
CA SER A 103 -11.38 2.81 -17.91
C SER A 103 -11.68 3.00 -19.40
N SER A 104 -12.03 1.94 -20.13
CA SER A 104 -12.38 1.98 -21.54
C SER A 104 -13.70 1.23 -21.77
N ASN A 105 -14.80 1.79 -21.25
CA ASN A 105 -16.16 1.52 -21.74
C ASN A 105 -17.13 2.64 -21.30
N THR A 106 -16.99 3.84 -21.86
CA THR A 106 -18.08 4.80 -22.09
C THR A 106 -17.66 5.70 -23.24
#